data_AF-M0LCG7-F1
#
_entry.id   AF-M0LCG7-F1
#
_cell.length_a   1.000
_cell.length_b   1.000
_cell.length_c   1.000
_cell.angle_alpha   90.00
_cell.angle_beta   90.00
_cell.angle_gamma   90.00
#
_symmetry.space_group_name_H-M   'P 1'
#
loop_
_entity.id
_entity.type
_entity.pdbx_description
1 polymer ?
#
loop_
_entity_poly.entity_id
_entity_poly.type
_entity_poly.pdbx_seq_one_letter_code
_entity_poly.pdbx_strand_id
1 'polypeptide(L)'
;MEDDDIVAQNLMADIAPDSNESVVFDIPSSVDGTVTYTATYTAAGTSHTTSLQDQSTVSGEIRLVSVEASQSGTGITISGDAANLGSTTADSVLVSVADTDKVSPTAPTGEYYVGEVEKSEFSTFELTAETGSSTDSIPIEITYVVDGDRVTTTQEIGIKATGNKNTPRNNDQGQSANDQNPPESGLPLTAIGVTLAFIAIGIIGFGVYRWRNS
;
A
#
# COMPACT_ATOMS: atom_id res chain seq x y z
N MET A 1 -28.08 16.77 5.76
CA MET A 1 -28.76 15.56 5.27
C MET A 1 -27.89 15.10 4.14
N GLU A 2 -27.12 14.03 4.36
CA GLU A 2 -26.48 13.33 3.25
C GLU A 2 -27.61 12.80 2.35
N ASP A 3 -27.47 12.97 1.03
CA ASP A 3 -28.32 12.26 0.09
C ASP A 3 -27.86 10.80 0.14
N ASP A 4 -28.70 9.92 0.67
CA ASP A 4 -28.43 8.48 0.65
C ASP A 4 -28.54 8.01 -0.81
N ASP A 5 -27.43 7.58 -1.40
CA ASP A 5 -27.41 7.05 -2.77
C ASP A 5 -28.17 5.71 -2.85
N ILE A 6 -29.20 5.65 -3.70
CA ILE A 6 -29.92 4.39 -3.97
C ILE A 6 -29.04 3.51 -4.86
N VAL A 7 -28.42 2.50 -4.26
CA VAL A 7 -27.53 1.56 -4.97
C VAL A 7 -28.27 0.41 -5.67
N ALA A 8 -29.48 0.06 -5.21
CA ALA A 8 -30.31 -0.96 -5.82
C ALA A 8 -31.80 -0.77 -5.47
N GLN A 9 -32.70 -1.15 -6.38
CA GLN A 9 -34.14 -1.14 -6.15
C GLN A 9 -34.81 -2.29 -6.91
N ASN A 10 -35.72 -3.00 -6.23
CA ASN A 10 -36.54 -4.05 -6.82
C ASN A 10 -38.02 -3.84 -6.47
N LEU A 11 -38.90 -4.05 -7.45
CA LEU A 11 -40.35 -4.04 -7.26
C LEU A 11 -40.86 -5.47 -7.17
N MET A 12 -41.79 -5.71 -6.24
CA MET A 12 -42.42 -7.00 -6.02
C MET A 12 -43.92 -6.88 -6.29
N ALA A 13 -44.50 -7.93 -6.86
CA ALA A 13 -45.94 -8.02 -7.06
C ALA A 13 -46.68 -8.25 -5.72
N ASP A 14 -48.00 -8.14 -5.75
CA ASP A 14 -48.83 -8.44 -4.58
C ASP A 14 -48.61 -9.89 -4.11
N ILE A 15 -48.33 -10.02 -2.81
CA ILE A 15 -48.13 -11.32 -2.17
C ILE A 15 -49.50 -11.87 -1.78
N ALA A 16 -49.75 -13.14 -2.13
CA ALA A 16 -51.01 -13.80 -1.79
C ALA A 16 -51.15 -13.97 -0.26
N PRO A 17 -52.38 -14.03 0.28
CA PRO A 17 -52.60 -14.35 1.68
C PRO A 17 -51.90 -15.66 2.08
N ASP A 18 -51.36 -15.69 3.29
CA ASP A 18 -50.66 -16.85 3.86
C ASP A 18 -49.46 -17.36 3.03
N SER A 19 -48.85 -16.51 2.22
CA SER A 19 -47.65 -16.80 1.43
C SER A 19 -46.47 -15.91 1.80
N ASN A 20 -45.27 -16.31 1.38
CA ASN A 20 -44.04 -15.56 1.60
C ASN A 20 -43.30 -15.43 0.27
N GLU A 21 -42.67 -14.28 0.05
CA GLU A 21 -41.81 -14.01 -1.08
C GLU A 21 -40.48 -13.42 -0.59
N SER A 22 -39.44 -13.52 -1.41
CA SER A 22 -38.12 -12.98 -1.08
C SER A 22 -37.51 -12.29 -2.28
N VAL A 23 -36.75 -11.23 -2.02
CA VAL A 23 -36.01 -10.47 -3.02
C VAL A 23 -34.54 -10.44 -2.61
N VAL A 24 -33.66 -10.59 -3.59
CA VAL A 24 -32.21 -10.50 -3.41
C VAL A 24 -31.74 -9.18 -4.01
N PHE A 25 -30.83 -8.51 -3.31
CA PHE A 25 -30.15 -7.32 -3.79
C PHE A 25 -28.68 -7.64 -3.99
N ASP A 26 -28.17 -7.41 -5.19
CA ASP A 26 -26.74 -7.47 -5.47
C ASP A 26 -26.13 -6.11 -5.13
N ILE A 27 -25.43 -6.04 -4.00
CA ILE A 27 -24.72 -4.83 -3.59
C ILE A 27 -23.37 -4.79 -4.33
N PRO A 28 -23.06 -3.69 -5.05
CA PRO A 28 -21.77 -3.56 -5.72
C PRO A 28 -20.61 -3.67 -4.73
N SER A 29 -19.53 -4.35 -5.12
CA SER A 29 -18.33 -4.53 -4.28
C SER A 29 -17.58 -3.23 -3.96
N SER A 30 -17.99 -2.10 -4.53
CA SER A 30 -17.47 -0.77 -4.22
C SER A 30 -18.22 -0.07 -3.08
N VAL A 31 -19.35 -0.63 -2.62
CA VAL A 31 -20.12 -0.07 -1.51
C VAL A 31 -19.47 -0.47 -0.20
N ASP A 32 -18.92 0.51 0.50
CA ASP A 32 -18.41 0.36 1.86
C ASP A 32 -19.29 1.14 2.83
N GLY A 33 -19.58 0.56 3.99
CA GLY A 33 -20.39 1.23 5.00
C GLY A 33 -21.77 0.62 5.23
N THR A 34 -22.57 1.33 6.02
CA THR A 34 -23.92 0.88 6.39
C THR A 34 -24.84 0.91 5.18
N VAL A 35 -25.43 -0.23 4.84
CA VAL A 35 -26.48 -0.35 3.82
C VAL A 35 -27.83 -0.36 4.53
N THR A 36 -28.72 0.55 4.16
CA THR A 36 -30.11 0.58 4.65
C THR A 36 -31.05 -0.01 3.62
N TYR A 37 -31.62 -1.17 3.92
CA TYR A 37 -32.71 -1.77 3.15
C TYR A 37 -34.01 -1.13 3.60
N THR A 38 -34.79 -0.58 2.66
CA THR A 38 -36.11 0.00 2.93
C THR A 38 -37.18 -0.70 2.12
N ALA A 39 -38.19 -1.22 2.80
CA ALA A 39 -39.37 -1.82 2.18
C ALA A 39 -40.58 -0.92 2.43
N THR A 40 -41.19 -0.46 1.34
CA THR A 40 -42.46 0.27 1.36
C THR A 40 -43.54 -0.61 0.73
N TYR A 41 -44.64 -0.83 1.44
CA TYR A 41 -45.71 -1.72 1.01
C TYR A 41 -47.08 -1.21 1.48
N THR A 42 -48.16 -1.66 0.83
CA THR A 42 -49.53 -1.38 1.29
C THR A 42 -50.14 -2.64 1.88
N ALA A 43 -50.64 -2.54 3.11
CA ALA A 43 -51.38 -3.61 3.77
C ALA A 43 -52.71 -3.06 4.29
N ALA A 44 -53.81 -3.77 4.03
CA ALA A 44 -55.17 -3.36 4.41
C ALA A 44 -55.51 -1.90 4.02
N GLY A 45 -55.05 -1.45 2.85
CA GLY A 45 -55.29 -0.10 2.33
C GLY A 45 -54.45 1.00 2.97
N THR A 46 -53.48 0.66 3.83
CA THR A 46 -52.57 1.60 4.48
C THR A 46 -51.13 1.37 4.01
N SER A 47 -50.40 2.44 3.72
CA SER A 47 -48.99 2.38 3.37
C SER A 47 -48.12 2.23 4.62
N HIS A 48 -47.12 1.37 4.55
CA HIS A 48 -46.15 1.08 5.59
C HIS A 48 -44.75 1.17 5.03
N THR A 49 -43.81 1.60 5.87
CA THR A 49 -42.38 1.55 5.59
C THR A 49 -41.68 0.84 6.74
N THR A 50 -40.78 -0.07 6.42
CA THR A 50 -39.88 -0.71 7.37
C THR A 50 -38.47 -0.71 6.82
N SER A 51 -37.47 -0.68 7.69
CA SER A 51 -36.07 -0.65 7.29
C SER A 51 -35.22 -1.59 8.13
N LEU A 52 -34.18 -2.13 7.52
CA LEU A 52 -33.13 -2.95 8.12
C LEU A 52 -31.78 -2.36 7.73
N GLN A 53 -30.82 -2.36 8.65
CA GLN A 53 -29.45 -1.96 8.37
C GLN A 53 -28.54 -3.18 8.40
N ASP A 54 -27.59 -3.19 7.47
CA ASP A 54 -26.50 -4.16 7.40
C ASP A 54 -25.18 -3.44 7.12
N GLN A 55 -24.06 -4.10 7.32
CA GLN A 55 -22.73 -3.56 7.06
C GLN A 55 -22.16 -4.18 5.78
N SER A 56 -21.99 -3.36 4.74
CA SER A 56 -21.22 -3.75 3.56
C SER A 56 -19.74 -3.44 3.81
N THR A 57 -18.86 -4.32 3.32
CA THR A 57 -17.41 -4.16 3.39
C THR A 57 -16.78 -4.45 2.04
N VAL A 58 -15.74 -3.72 1.71
CA VAL A 58 -14.86 -3.98 0.57
C VAL A 58 -13.74 -4.88 1.06
N SER A 59 -13.58 -6.07 0.47
CA SER A 59 -12.48 -6.97 0.82
C SER A 59 -11.13 -6.26 0.75
N GLY A 60 -10.26 -6.52 1.72
CA GLY A 60 -8.87 -6.06 1.73
C GLY A 60 -8.17 -6.30 0.39
N GLU A 61 -7.56 -5.24 -0.15
CA GLU A 61 -6.77 -5.28 -1.39
C GLU A 61 -5.41 -4.65 -1.13
N ILE A 62 -4.34 -5.45 -1.17
CA ILE A 62 -2.98 -4.91 -1.03
C ILE A 62 -2.49 -4.35 -2.35
N ARG A 63 -2.01 -3.09 -2.30
CA ARG A 63 -1.37 -2.39 -3.41
C ARG A 63 -0.07 -1.75 -2.96
N LEU A 64 0.94 -1.81 -3.83
CA LEU A 64 2.21 -1.15 -3.55
C LEU A 64 2.14 0.30 -3.99
N VAL A 65 2.31 1.21 -3.05
CA VAL A 65 2.29 2.66 -3.26
C VAL A 65 3.61 3.27 -2.80
N SER A 66 3.84 4.54 -3.16
CA SER A 66 5.06 5.27 -2.81
C SER A 66 6.36 4.54 -3.22
N VAL A 67 6.30 3.71 -4.27
CA VAL A 67 7.40 2.81 -4.61
C VAL A 67 8.53 3.58 -5.29
N GLU A 68 9.74 3.41 -4.75
CA GLU A 68 10.98 3.91 -5.32
C GLU A 68 11.90 2.73 -5.66
N ALA A 69 12.56 2.80 -6.80
CA ALA A 69 13.56 1.84 -7.24
C ALA A 69 14.87 2.58 -7.52
N SER A 70 15.95 2.14 -6.90
CA SER A 70 17.29 2.71 -7.05
C SER A 70 18.26 1.67 -7.59
N GLN A 71 19.01 2.03 -8.64
CA GLN A 71 19.93 1.14 -9.32
C GLN A 71 21.39 1.45 -8.98
N SER A 72 22.15 0.40 -8.65
CA SER A 72 23.61 0.44 -8.47
C SER A 72 24.24 -0.75 -9.18
N GLY A 73 24.85 -0.50 -10.35
CA GLY A 73 25.30 -1.57 -11.23
C GLY A 73 24.13 -2.42 -11.73
N THR A 74 24.18 -3.73 -11.49
CA THR A 74 23.08 -4.68 -11.80
C THR A 74 22.09 -4.84 -10.64
N GLY A 75 22.44 -4.38 -9.43
CA GLY A 75 21.61 -4.47 -8.25
C GLY A 75 20.58 -3.34 -8.20
N ILE A 76 19.37 -3.68 -7.79
CA ILE A 76 18.26 -2.76 -7.54
C ILE A 76 17.81 -2.91 -6.10
N THR A 77 17.62 -1.78 -5.42
CA THR A 77 16.87 -1.72 -4.16
C THR A 77 15.52 -1.08 -4.44
N ILE A 78 14.44 -1.77 -4.02
CA ILE A 78 13.06 -1.33 -4.15
C ILE A 78 12.50 -1.11 -2.74
N SER A 79 11.92 0.05 -2.47
CA SER A 79 11.25 0.33 -1.21
C SER A 79 9.92 1.02 -1.45
N GLY A 80 8.96 0.85 -0.56
CA GLY A 80 7.67 1.51 -0.64
C GLY A 80 6.73 1.05 0.47
N ASP A 81 5.44 1.26 0.25
CA ASP A 81 4.38 0.90 1.19
C ASP A 81 3.45 -0.15 0.57
N ALA A 82 3.13 -1.20 1.31
CA ALA A 82 2.01 -2.08 1.05
C ALA A 82 0.77 -1.48 1.74
N ALA A 83 -0.11 -0.87 0.96
CA ALA A 83 -1.33 -0.24 1.44
C ALA A 83 -2.53 -1.15 1.24
N ASN A 84 -3.37 -1.28 2.27
CA ASN A 84 -4.65 -1.97 2.17
C ASN A 84 -5.74 -0.97 1.76
N LEU A 85 -6.25 -1.13 0.53
CA LEU A 85 -7.28 -0.26 -0.02
C LEU A 85 -8.71 -0.72 0.29
N GLY A 86 -8.86 -1.88 0.94
CA GLY A 86 -10.16 -2.39 1.38
C GLY A 86 -10.52 -1.97 2.80
N SER A 87 -11.71 -2.37 3.22
CA SER A 87 -12.25 -2.13 4.56
C SER A 87 -12.20 -3.34 5.49
N THR A 88 -11.67 -4.48 5.02
CA THR A 88 -11.29 -5.63 5.84
C THR A 88 -9.76 -5.77 5.93
N THR A 89 -9.28 -6.45 6.99
CA THR A 89 -7.85 -6.71 7.20
C THR A 89 -7.30 -7.69 6.16
N ALA A 90 -6.07 -7.44 5.70
CA ALA A 90 -5.31 -8.38 4.89
C ALA A 90 -4.21 -9.02 5.74
N ASP A 91 -4.22 -10.35 5.81
CA ASP A 91 -3.32 -11.16 6.62
C ASP A 91 -2.17 -11.74 5.80
N SER A 92 -1.07 -12.06 6.48
CA SER A 92 0.06 -12.80 5.91
C SER A 92 0.61 -12.19 4.61
N VAL A 93 0.64 -10.86 4.54
CA VAL A 93 1.12 -10.10 3.38
C VAL A 93 2.61 -10.40 3.17
N LEU A 94 2.92 -10.96 2.01
CA LEU A 94 4.27 -11.23 1.52
C LEU A 94 4.46 -10.49 0.19
N VAL A 95 5.54 -9.73 0.11
CA VAL A 95 5.94 -9.01 -1.10
C VAL A 95 7.25 -9.63 -1.58
N SER A 96 7.34 -10.01 -2.85
CA SER A 96 8.52 -10.70 -3.38
C SER A 96 8.86 -10.26 -4.80
N VAL A 97 10.14 -10.26 -5.14
CA VAL A 97 10.59 -10.05 -6.51
C VAL A 97 10.33 -11.34 -7.28
N ALA A 98 9.55 -11.27 -8.36
CA ALA A 98 9.32 -12.42 -9.23
C ALA A 98 10.61 -12.80 -9.96
N ASP A 99 10.92 -14.10 -9.96
CA ASP A 99 12.07 -14.66 -10.68
C ASP A 99 11.70 -14.88 -12.16
N THR A 100 12.45 -14.23 -13.04
CA THR A 100 12.23 -14.22 -14.49
C THR A 100 13.58 -14.26 -15.22
N ASP A 101 13.57 -14.43 -16.54
CA ASP A 101 14.80 -14.42 -17.35
C ASP A 101 15.62 -13.12 -17.24
N LYS A 102 15.02 -12.00 -16.78
CA LYS A 102 15.64 -10.67 -16.75
C LYS A 102 15.74 -10.07 -15.35
N VAL A 103 15.00 -10.59 -14.39
CA VAL A 103 14.89 -10.07 -13.03
C VAL A 103 14.97 -11.27 -12.09
N SER A 104 15.83 -11.20 -11.10
CA SER A 104 15.93 -12.23 -10.07
C SER A 104 15.99 -11.61 -8.68
N PRO A 105 15.35 -12.22 -7.66
CA PRO A 105 15.56 -11.84 -6.27
C PRO A 105 17.04 -12.04 -5.91
N THR A 106 17.65 -11.09 -5.22
CA THR A 106 19.03 -11.20 -4.74
C THR A 106 19.11 -10.95 -3.23
N ALA A 107 20.29 -11.17 -2.66
CA ALA A 107 20.53 -10.89 -1.25
C ALA A 107 20.62 -9.36 -0.98
N PRO A 108 20.24 -8.89 0.23
CA PRO A 108 19.80 -9.69 1.38
C PRO A 108 18.30 -10.03 1.40
N THR A 109 17.46 -9.34 0.64
CA THR A 109 15.99 -9.38 0.79
C THR A 109 15.28 -9.51 -0.57
N GLY A 110 15.23 -10.71 -1.15
CA GLY A 110 14.44 -10.97 -2.37
C GLY A 110 12.93 -11.00 -2.14
N GLU A 111 12.53 -11.18 -0.88
CA GLU A 111 11.16 -11.19 -0.37
C GLU A 111 11.11 -10.50 1.00
N TYR A 112 9.94 -9.97 1.36
CA TYR A 112 9.69 -9.24 2.59
C TYR A 112 8.32 -9.61 3.16
N TYR A 113 8.31 -10.18 4.36
CA TYR A 113 7.08 -10.51 5.07
C TYR A 113 6.60 -9.29 5.86
N VAL A 114 5.56 -8.64 5.33
CA VAL A 114 4.92 -7.47 5.94
C VAL A 114 4.05 -7.89 7.13
N GLY A 115 3.37 -9.03 7.03
CA GLY A 115 2.48 -9.53 8.06
C GLY A 115 1.04 -9.07 7.88
N GLU A 116 0.42 -8.55 8.93
CA GLU A 116 -0.95 -8.04 8.89
C GLU A 116 -0.95 -6.56 8.44
N VAL A 117 -1.89 -6.19 7.57
CA VAL A 117 -2.17 -4.79 7.23
C VAL A 117 -3.65 -4.53 7.45
N GLU A 118 -3.96 -3.78 8.51
CA GLU A 118 -5.32 -3.40 8.88
C GLU A 118 -6.02 -2.59 7.77
N LYS A 119 -7.34 -2.47 7.88
CA LYS A 119 -8.15 -1.68 6.94
C LYS A 119 -7.63 -0.25 6.82
N SER A 120 -7.53 0.25 5.59
CA SER A 120 -7.07 1.61 5.31
C SER A 120 -5.68 1.98 5.87
N GLU A 121 -4.90 1.00 6.29
CA GLU A 121 -3.54 1.18 6.80
C GLU A 121 -2.50 0.76 5.75
N PHE A 122 -1.24 1.05 6.05
CA PHE A 122 -0.11 0.66 5.22
C PHE A 122 1.07 0.22 6.08
N SER A 123 1.99 -0.51 5.46
CA SER A 123 3.25 -0.92 6.07
C SER A 123 4.39 -0.90 5.06
N THR A 124 5.59 -0.57 5.53
CA THR A 124 6.75 -0.43 4.65
C THR A 124 7.33 -1.78 4.25
N PHE A 125 7.98 -1.82 3.09
CA PHE A 125 8.77 -2.96 2.65
C PHE A 125 10.08 -2.50 1.99
N GLU A 126 11.08 -3.39 1.98
CA GLU A 126 12.32 -3.22 1.22
C GLU A 126 12.72 -4.54 0.58
N LEU A 127 13.03 -4.49 -0.72
CA LEU A 127 13.42 -5.63 -1.54
C LEU A 127 14.71 -5.33 -2.32
N THR A 128 15.41 -6.39 -2.66
CA THR A 128 16.61 -6.36 -3.48
C THR A 128 16.48 -7.34 -4.64
N ALA A 129 16.82 -6.85 -5.83
CA ALA A 129 16.77 -7.61 -7.07
C ALA A 129 18.06 -7.41 -7.87
N GLU A 130 18.34 -8.34 -8.76
CA GLU A 130 19.28 -8.16 -9.86
C GLU A 130 18.52 -8.10 -11.18
N THR A 131 18.99 -7.23 -12.07
CA THR A 131 18.41 -7.07 -13.40
C THR A 131 19.44 -7.30 -14.50
N GLY A 132 19.02 -7.96 -15.58
CA GLY A 132 19.78 -8.05 -16.81
C GLY A 132 19.86 -6.71 -17.53
N SER A 133 20.73 -6.61 -18.54
CA SER A 133 20.79 -5.44 -19.41
C SER A 133 19.44 -5.21 -20.08
N SER A 134 18.98 -3.95 -20.13
CA SER A 134 17.69 -3.53 -20.74
C SER A 134 16.42 -4.05 -20.07
N THR A 135 16.31 -3.86 -18.76
CA THR A 135 15.06 -4.07 -17.99
C THR A 135 14.48 -2.72 -17.57
N ASP A 136 13.23 -2.46 -17.95
CA ASP A 136 12.55 -1.19 -17.65
C ASP A 136 11.57 -1.31 -16.46
N SER A 137 11.20 -2.53 -16.07
CA SER A 137 10.30 -2.81 -14.94
C SER A 137 10.69 -4.07 -14.17
N ILE A 138 10.32 -4.09 -12.90
CA ILE A 138 10.51 -5.21 -11.97
C ILE A 138 9.13 -5.75 -11.58
N PRO A 139 8.81 -7.01 -11.89
CA PRO A 139 7.59 -7.62 -11.42
C PRO A 139 7.70 -7.93 -9.93
N ILE A 140 6.83 -7.33 -9.12
CA ILE A 140 6.72 -7.62 -7.70
C ILE A 140 5.45 -8.44 -7.49
N GLU A 141 5.59 -9.67 -6.99
CA GLU A 141 4.47 -10.51 -6.57
C GLU A 141 4.05 -10.14 -5.15
N ILE A 142 2.75 -10.00 -4.95
CA ILE A 142 2.10 -9.68 -3.69
C ILE A 142 1.14 -10.82 -3.38
N THR A 143 1.36 -11.52 -2.27
CA THR A 143 0.49 -12.58 -1.80
C THR A 143 -0.04 -12.23 -0.41
N TYR A 144 -1.33 -12.40 -0.19
CA TYR A 144 -1.99 -12.13 1.10
C TYR A 144 -3.25 -13.00 1.26
N VAL A 145 -3.81 -13.02 2.47
CA VAL A 145 -5.08 -13.70 2.77
C VAL A 145 -6.11 -12.63 3.14
N VAL A 146 -7.30 -12.72 2.56
CA VAL A 146 -8.44 -11.84 2.85
C VAL A 146 -9.71 -12.67 2.86
N ASP A 147 -10.57 -12.45 3.85
CA ASP A 147 -11.84 -13.17 4.02
C ASP A 147 -11.70 -14.72 4.00
N GLY A 148 -10.52 -15.23 4.37
CA GLY A 148 -10.17 -16.65 4.38
C GLY A 148 -9.57 -17.20 3.08
N ASP A 149 -9.57 -16.41 2.00
CA ASP A 149 -9.04 -16.78 0.69
C ASP A 149 -7.66 -16.18 0.44
N ARG A 150 -6.78 -16.95 -0.22
CA ARG A 150 -5.45 -16.46 -0.62
C ARG A 150 -5.52 -15.77 -1.97
N VAL A 151 -5.03 -14.54 -2.02
CA VAL A 151 -4.90 -13.72 -3.22
C VAL A 151 -3.42 -13.60 -3.59
N THR A 152 -3.13 -13.70 -4.90
CA THR A 152 -1.82 -13.42 -5.47
C THR A 152 -2.00 -12.47 -6.66
N THR A 153 -1.24 -11.38 -6.66
CA THR A 153 -1.24 -10.38 -7.74
C THR A 153 0.19 -9.93 -8.03
N THR A 154 0.41 -9.34 -9.20
CA THR A 154 1.72 -8.84 -9.62
C THR A 154 1.62 -7.37 -10.00
N GLN A 155 2.53 -6.56 -9.49
CA GLN A 155 2.66 -5.15 -9.83
C GLN A 155 4.02 -4.86 -10.49
N GLU A 156 3.98 -4.26 -11.68
CA GLU A 156 5.19 -3.84 -12.40
C GLU A 156 5.70 -2.51 -11.85
N ILE A 157 6.93 -2.50 -11.35
CA ILE A 157 7.60 -1.30 -10.81
C ILE A 157 8.62 -0.80 -11.82
N GLY A 158 8.40 0.40 -12.36
CA GLY A 158 9.32 1.01 -13.32
C GLY A 158 10.66 1.42 -12.71
N ILE A 159 11.76 1.12 -13.40
CA ILE A 159 13.10 1.53 -12.99
C ILE A 159 13.40 2.88 -13.63
N LYS A 160 13.47 3.95 -12.84
CA LYS A 160 13.98 5.23 -13.36
C LYS A 160 15.49 5.12 -13.48
N ALA A 161 16.00 5.03 -14.71
CA ALA A 161 17.43 5.20 -14.95
C ALA A 161 17.84 6.59 -14.44
N THR A 162 18.53 6.63 -13.31
CA THR A 162 19.25 7.82 -12.84
C THR A 162 20.44 8.02 -13.76
N GLY A 163 20.16 8.45 -14.99
CA GLY A 163 21.18 8.97 -15.87
C GLY A 163 21.88 10.11 -15.14
N ASN A 164 23.14 9.93 -14.81
CA ASN A 164 24.06 11.03 -14.53
C ASN A 164 23.87 12.05 -15.65
N LYS A 165 23.08 13.10 -15.39
CA LYS A 165 23.20 14.34 -16.15
C LYS A 165 24.57 14.89 -15.78
N ASN A 166 25.61 14.39 -16.45
CA ASN A 166 26.81 15.16 -16.68
C ASN A 166 26.32 16.41 -17.40
N THR A 167 26.05 17.47 -16.65
CA THR A 167 26.01 18.82 -17.19
C THR A 167 27.33 19.00 -17.93
N PRO A 168 27.32 19.29 -19.24
CA PRO A 168 28.53 19.68 -19.93
C PRO A 168 29.06 20.92 -19.21
N ARG A 169 30.22 20.81 -18.56
CA ARG A 169 30.98 21.98 -18.13
C ARG A 169 31.39 22.69 -19.41
N ASN A 170 30.65 23.73 -19.79
CA ASN A 170 31.09 24.65 -20.83
C ASN A 170 32.46 25.20 -20.42
N ASN A 171 33.50 24.70 -21.09
CA ASN A 171 34.80 25.33 -21.11
C ASN A 171 34.69 26.56 -22.02
N ASP A 172 34.16 27.66 -21.46
CA ASP A 172 34.29 28.96 -22.11
C ASP A 172 35.68 29.52 -21.80
N GLN A 173 36.51 29.37 -22.80
CA GLN A 173 37.88 29.83 -22.91
C GLN A 173 37.86 31.36 -23.15
N GLY A 174 38.14 32.13 -22.09
CA GLY A 174 38.38 33.58 -22.16
C GLY A 174 39.76 33.91 -21.62
N GLN A 175 40.69 34.25 -22.51
CA GLN A 175 42.07 34.68 -22.20
C GLN A 175 42.13 36.17 -21.81
N SER A 176 42.85 36.53 -20.72
CA SER A 176 44.07 37.38 -20.75
C SER A 176 44.43 38.05 -19.40
N ALA A 177 45.72 37.90 -19.03
CA ALA A 177 46.70 38.66 -18.21
C ALA A 177 46.22 39.83 -17.29
N ASN A 178 46.81 40.15 -16.12
CA ASN A 178 48.22 40.11 -15.70
C ASN A 178 48.36 40.31 -14.15
N ASP A 179 49.54 39.95 -13.63
CA ASP A 179 50.27 40.47 -12.43
C ASP A 179 50.07 39.96 -10.97
N GLN A 180 51.15 39.30 -10.50
CA GLN A 180 52.01 39.56 -9.31
C GLN A 180 51.66 39.10 -7.87
N ASN A 181 52.36 38.00 -7.50
CA ASN A 181 52.99 37.61 -6.22
C ASN A 181 52.20 37.27 -4.93
N PRO A 182 52.74 36.32 -4.11
CA PRO A 182 52.01 35.57 -3.06
C PRO A 182 52.23 36.18 -1.65
N PRO A 183 51.47 35.81 -0.59
CA PRO A 183 51.78 34.60 0.17
C PRO A 183 50.60 33.91 0.92
N GLU A 184 50.87 32.67 1.34
CA GLU A 184 50.56 32.09 2.66
C GLU A 184 49.12 31.75 3.11
N SER A 185 49.06 30.50 3.60
CA SER A 185 48.38 30.07 4.84
C SER A 185 46.88 29.79 4.83
N GLY A 186 46.55 28.49 5.01
CA GLY A 186 45.24 28.09 5.53
C GLY A 186 44.77 26.68 5.14
N LEU A 187 45.44 25.61 5.60
CA LEU A 187 44.73 24.38 5.99
C LEU A 187 44.43 24.50 7.51
N PRO A 188 43.58 23.66 8.15
CA PRO A 188 42.36 22.94 7.73
C PRO A 188 41.23 23.09 8.78
N LEU A 189 39.95 22.93 8.42
CA LEU A 189 38.86 22.69 9.40
C LEU A 189 37.82 21.77 8.75
N THR A 190 37.84 20.46 8.99
CA THR A 190 37.08 19.74 10.04
C THR A 190 35.62 20.18 10.19
N ALA A 191 34.69 19.30 9.78
CA ALA A 191 33.41 19.08 10.45
C ALA A 191 32.86 17.69 10.05
N ILE A 192 33.48 16.64 10.57
CA ILE A 192 32.82 15.34 10.74
C ILE A 192 31.94 15.50 11.98
N GLY A 193 30.63 15.28 11.82
CA GLY A 193 29.76 15.10 12.98
C GLY A 193 28.29 15.36 12.69
N VAL A 194 27.58 14.32 12.26
CA VAL A 194 26.27 13.98 12.83
C VAL A 194 26.13 12.46 12.81
N THR A 195 26.56 11.80 13.87
CA THR A 195 26.11 10.45 14.23
C THR A 195 24.74 10.58 14.88
N LEU A 196 23.67 10.16 14.19
CA LEU A 196 22.36 9.98 14.81
C LEU A 196 22.35 8.66 15.57
N ALA A 197 22.60 8.74 16.88
CA ALA A 197 22.30 7.67 17.82
C ALA A 197 20.79 7.68 18.10
N PHE A 198 20.05 6.73 17.51
CA PHE A 198 18.69 6.45 17.94
C PHE A 198 18.74 5.65 19.24
N ILE A 199 18.26 6.31 20.30
CA ILE A 199 18.02 5.72 21.61
C ILE A 199 16.82 4.78 21.50
N ALA A 200 17.07 3.48 21.63
CA ALA A 200 16.01 2.50 21.88
C ALA A 200 15.49 2.68 23.31
N ILE A 201 14.39 3.42 23.47
CA ILE A 201 13.56 3.33 24.67
C ILE A 201 12.62 2.14 24.46
N GLY A 202 12.99 1.01 25.05
CA GLY A 202 12.13 -0.15 25.17
C GLY A 202 10.89 0.21 25.99
N ILE A 203 9.75 0.31 25.29
CA ILE A 203 8.43 0.32 25.90
C ILE A 203 8.22 -1.06 26.54
N ILE A 204 8.23 -1.05 27.86
CA ILE A 204 7.31 -1.75 28.78
C ILE A 204 6.72 -3.03 28.18
N GLY A 205 7.40 -4.15 28.47
CA GLY A 205 6.83 -5.48 28.41
C GLY A 205 5.61 -5.59 29.32
N PHE A 206 4.50 -5.88 28.68
CA PHE A 206 3.24 -6.33 29.21
C PHE A 206 3.42 -7.58 30.09
N GLY A 207 2.76 -7.58 31.25
CA GLY A 207 2.06 -8.76 31.80
C GLY A 207 2.89 -9.92 32.34
N VAL A 208 2.98 -10.00 33.68
CA VAL A 208 2.84 -11.30 34.37
C VAL A 208 1.87 -11.15 35.53
N TYR A 209 0.64 -11.58 35.27
CA TYR A 209 -0.04 -12.64 36.02
C TYR A 209 0.07 -12.62 37.55
N ARG A 210 -1.04 -12.33 38.24
CA ARG A 210 -1.52 -13.27 39.28
C ARG A 210 -2.97 -13.06 39.66
N TRP A 211 -3.76 -14.08 39.35
CA TRP A 211 -4.96 -14.46 40.08
C TRP A 211 -4.73 -14.47 41.59
N ARG A 212 -5.76 -14.09 42.37
CA ARG A 212 -6.49 -15.01 43.29
C ARG A 212 -7.45 -14.24 44.22
N ASN A 213 -8.74 -14.54 44.06
CA ASN A 213 -9.73 -14.91 45.09
C ASN A 213 -9.49 -14.42 46.54
N SER A 214 -10.34 -13.50 47.01
CA SER A 214 -11.27 -13.63 48.16
C SER A 214 -12.10 -12.34 48.27
#